data_AF-A0A1G8U8M5-F1
#
_entry.id   AF-A0A1G8U8M5-F1
#
_cell.length_a   1.000
_cell.length_b   1.000
_cell.length_c   1.000
_cell.angle_alpha   90.00
_cell.angle_beta   90.00
_cell.angle_gamma   90.00
#
_symmetry.space_group_name_H-M   'P 1'
#
loop_
_entity.id
_entity.type
_entity.pdbx_description
1 polymer ?
#
loop_
_entity_poly.entity_id
_entity_poly.type
_entity_poly.pdbx_seq_one_letter_code
_entity_poly.pdbx_strand_id
1 'polypeptide(L)'
;MEVNYNKSTIHGTQTFQEYRAPVIQQNGHEALYRLEQAIGRLERLVAQGAVSATQGQEVADELRAEITEARTTNRFSGRLANAGRKALELLQNAGGAADDITKIGAAVTVISGMVL
;
A
#
# COMPACT_ATOMS: atom_id res chain seq x y z
N MET A 1 -53.53 34.54 26.86
CA MET A 1 -53.16 34.67 25.45
C MET A 1 -51.79 34.03 25.30
N GLU A 2 -51.77 32.77 24.88
CA GLU A 2 -50.57 31.94 24.81
C GLU A 2 -50.21 31.77 23.33
N VAL A 3 -48.96 32.09 22.98
CA VAL A 3 -48.49 32.07 21.59
C VAL A 3 -47.83 30.72 21.32
N ASN A 4 -48.37 30.02 20.33
CA ASN A 4 -47.89 28.77 19.73
C ASN A 4 -46.38 28.84 19.38
N TYR A 5 -45.59 27.87 19.84
CA TYR A 5 -44.31 27.54 19.23
C TYR A 5 -44.27 26.06 18.83
N ASN A 6 -43.98 25.90 17.54
CA ASN A 6 -44.02 24.71 16.73
C ASN A 6 -43.10 23.60 17.27
N LYS A 7 -43.66 22.38 17.36
CA LYS A 7 -42.98 21.17 17.81
C LYS A 7 -42.11 20.61 16.67
N SER A 8 -40.91 21.15 16.49
CA SER A 8 -39.90 20.52 15.61
C SER A 8 -39.07 19.53 16.42
N THR A 9 -39.47 18.28 16.34
CA THR A 9 -38.72 17.12 16.84
C THR A 9 -37.35 17.07 16.14
N ILE A 10 -36.29 17.44 16.86
CA ILE A 10 -34.92 17.26 16.38
C ILE A 10 -34.57 15.78 16.57
N HIS A 11 -34.88 14.94 15.58
CA HIS A 11 -34.22 13.66 15.41
C HIS A 11 -32.82 13.93 14.83
N GLY A 12 -31.90 14.27 15.72
CA GLY A 12 -30.50 14.44 15.41
C GLY A 12 -29.69 13.59 16.37
N THR A 13 -29.76 12.26 16.24
CA THR A 13 -28.63 11.43 16.69
C THR A 13 -27.45 11.82 15.80
N GLN A 14 -26.68 12.82 16.24
CA GLN A 14 -25.33 13.05 15.76
C GLN A 14 -24.51 11.85 16.22
N THR A 15 -24.62 10.76 15.48
CA THR A 15 -23.68 9.66 15.55
C THR A 15 -22.35 10.26 15.10
N PHE A 16 -21.50 10.63 16.05
CA PHE A 16 -20.07 10.78 15.82
C PHE A 16 -19.53 9.38 15.46
N GLN A 17 -19.85 8.90 14.25
CA GLN A 17 -19.08 7.84 13.63
C GLN A 17 -17.77 8.50 13.25
N GLU A 18 -16.72 8.16 13.99
CA GLU A 18 -15.34 8.48 13.64
C GLU A 18 -15.10 8.20 12.16
N TYR A 19 -15.06 9.27 11.37
CA TYR A 19 -14.64 9.31 9.98
C TYR A 19 -13.11 9.09 9.88
N ARG A 20 -12.58 8.07 10.57
CA ARG A 20 -11.15 7.66 10.52
C ARG A 20 -10.89 6.52 9.54
N ALA A 21 -11.89 6.11 8.76
CA ALA A 21 -11.74 5.09 7.74
C ALA A 21 -11.04 5.52 6.42
N PRO A 22 -10.97 6.81 5.98
CA PRO A 22 -10.46 7.09 4.63
C PRO A 22 -8.92 7.13 4.51
N VAL A 23 -8.19 7.65 5.50
CA VAL A 23 -6.74 7.90 5.35
C VAL A 23 -5.91 6.61 5.40
N ILE A 24 -6.26 5.68 6.30
CA ILE A 24 -5.56 4.39 6.42
C ILE A 24 -5.77 3.55 5.14
N GLN A 25 -6.98 3.55 4.57
CA GLN A 25 -7.29 2.87 3.32
C GLN A 25 -6.62 3.54 2.10
N GLN A 26 -6.56 4.87 2.05
CA GLN A 26 -5.87 5.60 0.97
C GLN A 26 -4.36 5.34 0.99
N ASN A 27 -3.73 5.37 2.17
CA ASN A 27 -2.30 5.11 2.31
C ASN A 27 -1.95 3.66 1.91
N GLY A 28 -2.81 2.70 2.24
CA GLY A 28 -2.65 1.30 1.83
C GLY A 28 -2.76 1.11 0.31
N HIS A 29 -3.74 1.75 -0.34
CA HIS A 29 -3.87 1.70 -1.80
C HIS A 29 -2.69 2.34 -2.53
N GLU A 30 -2.22 3.51 -2.08
CA GLU A 30 -1.05 4.14 -2.66
C GLU A 30 0.19 3.25 -2.47
N ALA A 31 0.36 2.66 -1.28
CA ALA A 31 1.49 1.77 -1.02
C ALA A 31 1.48 0.54 -1.94
N LEU A 32 0.33 -0.10 -2.16
CA LEU A 32 0.20 -1.21 -3.13
C LEU A 32 0.58 -0.76 -4.54
N TYR A 33 0.12 0.42 -4.97
CA TYR A 33 0.46 0.96 -6.28
C TYR A 33 1.98 1.20 -6.44
N ARG A 34 2.65 1.70 -5.39
CA ARG A 34 4.11 1.86 -5.41
C ARG A 34 4.84 0.52 -5.47
N LEU A 35 4.34 -0.51 -4.80
CA LEU A 35 4.90 -1.87 -4.88
C LEU A 35 4.69 -2.48 -6.28
N GLU A 36 3.56 -2.23 -6.94
CA GLU A 36 3.38 -2.63 -8.35
C GLU A 36 4.38 -1.95 -9.27
N GLN A 37 4.65 -0.65 -9.05
CA GLN A 37 5.70 0.06 -9.81
C GLN A 37 7.10 -0.54 -9.54
N ALA A 38 7.35 -1.08 -8.35
CA ALA A 38 8.59 -1.78 -8.04
C ALA A 38 8.78 -3.03 -8.91
N ILE A 39 7.71 -3.78 -9.18
CA ILE A 39 7.73 -4.95 -10.08
C ILE A 39 8.22 -4.54 -11.48
N GLY A 40 7.60 -3.54 -12.10
CA GLY A 40 7.99 -3.09 -13.44
C GLY A 40 9.39 -2.47 -13.50
N ARG A 41 9.94 -2.01 -12.37
CA ARG A 41 11.35 -1.57 -12.28
C ARG A 41 12.31 -2.74 -12.15
N LEU A 42 11.98 -3.72 -11.31
CA LEU A 42 12.72 -4.97 -11.17
C LEU A 42 12.84 -5.70 -12.52
N GLU A 43 11.73 -5.86 -13.23
CA GLU A 43 11.71 -6.50 -14.55
C GLU A 43 12.61 -5.76 -15.55
N ARG A 44 12.65 -4.41 -15.49
CA ARG A 44 13.58 -3.62 -16.32
C ARG A 44 15.04 -3.81 -15.93
N LEU A 45 15.35 -3.87 -14.63
CA LEU A 45 16.73 -4.11 -14.17
C LEU A 45 17.21 -5.52 -14.50
N VAL A 46 16.32 -6.51 -14.44
CA VAL A 46 16.57 -7.87 -14.95
C VAL A 46 16.88 -7.84 -16.44
N ALA A 47 16.06 -7.15 -17.24
CA ALA A 47 16.27 -7.04 -18.69
C ALA A 47 17.59 -6.30 -19.04
N GLN A 48 18.04 -5.38 -18.18
CA GLN A 48 19.32 -4.68 -18.31
C GLN A 48 20.52 -5.47 -17.79
N GLY A 49 20.30 -6.64 -17.17
CA GLY A 49 21.35 -7.45 -16.56
C GLY A 49 21.91 -6.89 -15.24
N ALA A 50 21.26 -5.86 -14.67
CA ALA A 50 21.66 -5.26 -13.39
C ALA A 50 21.20 -6.10 -12.18
N VAL A 51 20.18 -6.94 -12.36
CA VAL A 51 19.71 -7.93 -11.38
C VAL A 51 19.73 -9.31 -12.03
N SER A 52 20.08 -10.34 -11.26
CA SER A 52 19.99 -11.73 -11.72
C SER A 52 18.57 -12.06 -12.17
N ALA A 53 18.42 -12.66 -13.36
CA ALA A 53 17.10 -12.97 -13.91
C ALA A 53 16.27 -13.89 -13.01
N THR A 54 16.90 -14.91 -12.43
CA THR A 54 16.23 -15.81 -11.49
C THR A 54 15.74 -15.06 -10.26
N GLN A 55 16.65 -14.33 -9.59
CA GLN A 55 16.34 -13.61 -8.35
C GLN A 55 15.31 -12.50 -8.56
N GLY A 56 15.44 -11.72 -9.63
CA GLY A 56 14.51 -10.63 -9.93
C GLY A 56 13.13 -11.13 -10.32
N GLN A 57 13.04 -12.25 -11.05
CA GLN A 57 11.76 -12.86 -11.40
C GLN A 57 11.06 -13.46 -10.18
N GLU A 58 11.80 -14.18 -9.32
CA GLU A 58 11.26 -14.74 -8.07
C GLU A 58 10.64 -13.65 -7.18
N VAL A 59 11.35 -12.54 -6.99
CA VAL A 59 10.85 -11.42 -6.17
C VAL A 59 9.68 -10.71 -6.85
N ALA A 60 9.71 -10.54 -8.18
CA ALA A 60 8.61 -9.95 -8.93
C ALA A 60 7.33 -10.78 -8.83
N ASP A 61 7.43 -12.11 -8.94
CA ASP A 61 6.28 -13.02 -8.85
C ASP A 61 5.75 -13.13 -7.41
N GLU A 62 6.63 -13.21 -6.40
CA GLU A 62 6.24 -13.18 -4.98
C GLU A 62 5.47 -11.87 -4.67
N LEU A 63 6.00 -10.73 -5.11
CA LEU A 63 5.37 -9.43 -4.88
C LEU A 63 4.03 -9.30 -5.61
N ARG A 64 3.93 -9.80 -6.85
CA ARG A 64 2.68 -9.79 -7.63
C ARG A 64 1.59 -10.64 -6.98
N ALA A 65 1.95 -11.82 -6.47
CA ALA A 65 1.04 -12.71 -5.78
C ALA A 65 0.50 -12.06 -4.49
N GLU A 66 1.38 -11.50 -3.66
CA GLU A 66 0.99 -10.87 -2.40
C GLU A 66 0.19 -9.59 -2.59
N ILE A 67 0.47 -8.78 -3.63
CA ILE A 67 -0.36 -7.62 -3.96
C ILE A 67 -1.77 -8.05 -4.38
N THR A 68 -1.88 -9.13 -5.16
CA THR A 68 -3.17 -9.69 -5.58
C THR A 68 -3.95 -10.21 -4.38
N GLU A 69 -3.29 -10.93 -3.47
CA GLU A 69 -3.88 -11.41 -2.23
C GLU A 69 -4.35 -10.24 -1.36
N ALA A 70 -3.53 -9.20 -1.19
CA ALA A 70 -3.87 -8.03 -0.40
C ALA A 70 -5.07 -7.27 -0.95
N ARG A 71 -5.18 -7.14 -2.28
CA ARG A 71 -6.36 -6.55 -2.94
C ARG A 71 -7.62 -7.40 -2.77
N THR A 72 -7.48 -8.71 -2.86
CA THR A 72 -8.61 -9.65 -2.76
C THR A 72 -9.15 -9.73 -1.34
N THR A 73 -8.25 -9.73 -0.36
CA THR A 73 -8.59 -9.92 1.06
C THR A 73 -8.73 -8.60 1.82
N ASN A 74 -8.35 -7.48 1.19
CA ASN A 74 -8.24 -6.17 1.81
C ASN A 74 -7.39 -6.19 3.10
N ARG A 75 -6.34 -7.03 3.12
CA ARG A 75 -5.44 -7.23 4.27
C ARG A 75 -3.98 -7.17 3.85
N PHE A 76 -3.15 -6.58 4.69
CA PHE A 76 -1.71 -6.54 4.52
C PHE A 76 -1.06 -7.66 5.32
N SER A 77 -0.23 -8.46 4.65
CA SER A 77 0.44 -9.61 5.25
C SER A 77 1.91 -9.28 5.55
N GLY A 78 2.49 -9.98 6.53
CA GLY A 78 3.93 -9.95 6.75
C GLY A 78 4.73 -10.46 5.53
N ARG A 79 4.12 -11.33 4.72
CA ARG A 79 4.69 -11.80 3.45
C ARG A 79 4.79 -10.68 2.41
N LEU A 80 3.73 -9.89 2.22
CA LEU A 80 3.75 -8.71 1.36
C LEU A 80 4.80 -7.70 1.80
N ALA A 81 4.88 -7.41 3.10
CA ALA A 81 5.90 -6.52 3.65
C ALA A 81 7.32 -7.04 3.38
N ASN A 82 7.52 -8.35 3.51
CA ASN A 82 8.81 -9.00 3.24
C ASN A 82 9.17 -9.00 1.74
N ALA A 83 8.21 -9.31 0.86
CA ALA A 83 8.39 -9.25 -0.59
C ALA A 83 8.72 -7.82 -1.05
N GLY A 84 8.05 -6.82 -0.49
CA GLY A 84 8.34 -5.41 -0.74
C GLY A 84 9.75 -5.01 -0.27
N ARG A 85 10.21 -5.52 0.88
CA ARG A 85 11.60 -5.32 1.36
C ARG A 85 12.61 -5.93 0.39
N LYS A 86 12.44 -7.20 0.01
CA LYS A 86 13.33 -7.85 -0.97
C LYS A 86 13.40 -7.06 -2.29
N ALA A 87 12.25 -6.57 -2.76
CA ALA A 87 12.19 -5.76 -3.97
C ALA A 87 12.95 -4.44 -3.83
N LEU A 88 12.79 -3.75 -2.69
CA LEU A 88 13.53 -2.53 -2.38
C LEU A 88 15.04 -2.78 -2.30
N GLU A 89 15.47 -3.86 -1.64
CA GLU A 89 16.88 -4.23 -1.51
C GLU A 89 17.51 -4.51 -2.88
N LEU A 90 16.81 -5.25 -3.74
CA LEU A 90 17.26 -5.49 -5.12
C LEU A 90 17.40 -4.19 -5.92
N LEU A 91 16.42 -3.29 -5.81
CA LEU A 91 16.47 -1.98 -6.46
C LEU A 91 17.65 -1.14 -5.97
N GLN A 92 17.93 -1.15 -4.66
CA GLN A 92 19.07 -0.45 -4.08
C GLN A 92 20.41 -1.00 -4.58
N ASN A 93 20.55 -2.33 -4.56
CA ASN A 93 21.79 -3.01 -4.96
C ASN A 93 22.08 -2.86 -6.45
N ALA A 94 21.03 -2.81 -7.29
CA ALA A 94 21.15 -2.65 -8.73
C ALA A 94 21.34 -1.18 -9.18
N GLY A 95 21.44 -0.23 -8.25
CA GLY A 95 21.60 1.18 -8.57
C GLY A 95 20.33 1.83 -9.12
N GLY A 96 19.16 1.40 -8.66
CA GLY A 96 17.88 2.02 -8.97
C GLY A 96 17.87 3.52 -8.63
N ALA A 97 17.00 4.28 -9.29
CA ALA A 97 16.93 5.72 -9.06
C ALA A 97 16.57 6.02 -7.60
N ALA A 98 17.27 6.99 -7.00
CA ALA A 98 17.10 7.32 -5.58
C ALA A 98 15.65 7.67 -5.22
N ASP A 99 14.96 8.42 -6.10
CA ASP A 99 13.53 8.76 -5.93
C ASP A 99 12.64 7.51 -5.90
N ASP A 100 12.94 6.51 -6.71
CA ASP A 100 12.21 5.25 -6.78
C ASP A 100 12.38 4.45 -5.50
N ILE A 101 13.63 4.36 -5.02
CA ILE A 101 14.00 3.73 -3.76
C ILE A 101 13.29 4.41 -2.58
N THR A 102 13.26 5.75 -2.53
CA THR A 102 12.56 6.48 -1.47
C THR A 102 11.06 6.21 -1.48
N LYS A 103 10.41 6.26 -2.65
CA LYS A 103 8.96 6.05 -2.79
C LYS A 103 8.56 4.61 -2.46
N ILE A 104 9.34 3.63 -2.89
CA ILE A 104 9.09 2.21 -2.60
C ILE A 104 9.40 1.92 -1.13
N GLY A 105 10.46 2.50 -0.57
CA GLY A 105 10.77 2.40 0.85
C GLY A 105 9.64 2.91 1.74
N ALA A 106 9.09 4.09 1.43
CA ALA A 106 7.92 4.63 2.13
C ALA A 106 6.71 3.68 2.04
N ALA A 107 6.45 3.11 0.87
CA ALA A 107 5.38 2.12 0.69
C ALA A 107 5.59 0.87 1.55
N VAL A 108 6.80 0.32 1.57
CA VAL A 108 7.15 -0.83 2.43
C VAL A 108 6.94 -0.52 3.91
N THR A 109 7.30 0.68 4.37
CA THR A 109 7.06 1.13 5.75
C THR A 109 5.56 1.20 6.06
N VAL A 110 4.77 1.78 5.15
CA VAL A 110 3.31 1.86 5.30
C VAL A 110 2.70 0.47 5.41
N ILE A 111 3.02 -0.44 4.48
CA ILE A 111 2.51 -1.82 4.51
C ILE A 111 2.93 -2.53 5.79
N SER A 112 4.20 -2.39 6.21
CA SER A 112 4.71 -3.00 7.44
C SER A 112 3.98 -2.51 8.69
N GLY A 113 3.61 -1.21 8.73
CA GLY A 113 2.83 -0.63 9.82
C GLY A 113 1.34 -1.00 9.80
N MET A 114 0.86 -1.62 8.72
CA MET A 114 -0.53 -2.07 8.55
C MET A 114 -0.67 -3.60 8.62
N VAL A 115 0.43 -4.34 8.84
CA VAL A 115 0.36 -5.78 9.11
C VAL A 115 -0.34 -5.99 10.44
N LEU A 116 -1.45 -6.74 10.42
CA LEU A 116 -2.25 -7.10 11.58
C LEU A 116 -1.84 -8.45 12.17
#